data_AF-A0AA96LF56-F1
#
_entry.id   AF-A0AA96LF56-F1
#
_cell.length_a   1.000
_cell.length_b   1.000
_cell.length_c   1.000
_cell.angle_alpha   90.00
_cell.angle_beta   90.00
_cell.angle_gamma   90.00
#
_symmetry.space_group_name_H-M   'P 1'
#
loop_
_entity.id
_entity.type
_entity.pdbx_description
1 polymer ?
#
loop_
_entity_poly.entity_id
_entity_poly.type
_entity_poly.pdbx_seq_one_letter_code
_entity_poly.pdbx_strand_id
1 'polypeptide(L)'
;MLLQLHEIFMGKVRGKTPVSRKTMKIIVDSIIEQIHAHYFKTKPNGHANIRATINSNLESFNEKEDKNVLRSLNAILRVYGSVFSKSYSDHDTDYEEFLKNELKAFSKALTEHTLFKDDVNAKKIRELWPHE
;
A
#
# COMPACT_ATOMS: atom_id res chain seq x y z
N MET A 1 -7.20 -0.47 -7.68
CA MET A 1 -6.10 -0.01 -6.79
C MET A 1 -6.00 1.53 -6.69
N LEU A 2 -5.52 2.25 -7.70
CA LEU A 2 -5.21 3.70 -7.56
C LEU A 2 -6.42 4.58 -7.25
N LEU A 3 -7.59 4.30 -7.82
CA LEU A 3 -8.83 4.99 -7.46
C LEU A 3 -9.16 4.86 -5.96
N GLN A 4 -9.02 3.65 -5.40
CA GLN A 4 -9.31 3.39 -3.99
C GLN A 4 -8.31 4.11 -3.07
N LEU A 5 -7.03 4.14 -3.44
CA LEU A 5 -6.01 4.92 -2.72
C LEU A 5 -6.33 6.41 -2.75
N HIS A 6 -6.70 6.94 -3.92
CA HIS A 6 -7.10 8.34 -4.06
C HIS A 6 -8.31 8.69 -3.17
N GLU A 7 -9.34 7.85 -3.14
CA GLU A 7 -10.52 8.04 -2.29
C GLU A 7 -10.17 8.06 -0.80
N ILE A 8 -9.26 7.18 -0.36
CA ILE A 8 -8.74 7.15 1.01
C ILE A 8 -8.09 8.51 1.37
N PHE A 9 -7.15 8.98 0.56
CA PHE A 9 -6.43 10.22 0.87
C PHE A 9 -7.34 11.45 0.77
N MET A 10 -8.24 11.50 -0.20
CA MET A 10 -9.23 12.58 -0.33
C MET A 10 -10.22 12.61 0.83
N GLY A 11 -10.62 11.46 1.37
CA GLY A 11 -11.44 11.38 2.58
C GLY A 11 -10.78 12.08 3.76
N LYS A 12 -9.47 11.83 3.96
CA LYS A 12 -8.67 12.44 5.02
C LYS A 12 -8.50 13.95 4.82
N VAL A 13 -8.16 14.40 3.60
CA VAL A 13 -7.99 15.84 3.28
C VAL A 13 -9.29 16.62 3.45
N ARG A 14 -10.44 16.03 3.13
CA ARG A 14 -11.77 16.68 3.23
C ARG A 14 -12.39 16.62 4.63
N GLY A 15 -11.68 16.10 5.63
CA GLY A 15 -12.22 15.92 6.98
C GLY A 15 -13.45 15.01 7.04
N LYS A 16 -13.61 14.11 6.05
CA LYS A 16 -14.70 13.13 6.05
C LYS A 16 -14.39 12.02 7.04
N THR A 17 -15.44 11.33 7.50
CA THR A 17 -15.31 10.15 8.37
C THR A 17 -14.23 9.20 7.82
N PRO A 18 -13.25 8.81 8.63
CA PRO A 18 -12.22 7.88 8.21
C PRO A 18 -12.82 6.61 7.62
N VAL A 19 -12.21 6.10 6.55
CA VAL A 19 -12.56 4.78 6.01
C VAL A 19 -12.41 3.77 7.16
N SER A 20 -13.47 2.99 7.40
CA SER A 20 -13.45 2.02 8.50
C SER A 20 -12.26 1.07 8.36
N ARG A 21 -11.64 0.66 9.47
CA ARG A 21 -10.52 -0.30 9.46
C ARG A 21 -10.84 -1.58 8.69
N LYS A 22 -12.10 -2.06 8.77
CA LYS A 22 -12.58 -3.22 8.00
C LYS A 22 -12.55 -2.96 6.49
N THR A 23 -13.06 -1.81 6.05
CA THR A 23 -13.03 -1.41 4.64
C THR A 23 -11.59 -1.23 4.17
N MET A 24 -10.75 -0.58 4.97
CA MET A 24 -9.33 -0.41 4.68
C MET A 24 -8.62 -1.75 4.50
N LYS A 25 -8.87 -2.72 5.40
CA LYS A 25 -8.33 -4.07 5.29
C LYS A 25 -8.67 -4.72 3.94
N ILE A 26 -9.93 -4.63 3.52
CA ILE A 26 -10.38 -5.17 2.22
C ILE A 26 -9.64 -4.52 1.06
N ILE A 27 -9.47 -3.19 1.10
CA ILE A 27 -8.73 -2.46 0.06
C ILE A 27 -7.26 -2.91 0.05
N VAL A 28 -6.61 -2.97 1.20
CA VAL A 28 -5.19 -3.36 1.34
C VAL A 28 -4.98 -4.81 0.90
N ASP A 29 -5.85 -5.74 1.27
CA ASP A 29 -5.79 -7.13 0.81
C ASP A 29 -5.89 -7.21 -0.72
N SER A 30 -6.85 -6.50 -1.33
CA SER A 30 -7.00 -6.46 -2.77
C SER A 30 -5.77 -5.87 -3.49
N ILE A 31 -5.12 -4.87 -2.89
CA ILE A 31 -3.88 -4.27 -3.39
C ILE A 31 -2.72 -5.26 -3.32
N ILE A 32 -2.53 -5.91 -2.17
CA ILE A 32 -1.49 -6.92 -1.96
C ILE A 32 -1.64 -8.04 -2.99
N GLU A 33 -2.87 -8.52 -3.22
CA GLU A 33 -3.16 -9.55 -4.21
C GLU A 33 -2.81 -9.12 -5.64
N GLN A 34 -3.22 -7.91 -6.04
CA GLN A 34 -2.94 -7.38 -7.39
C GLN A 34 -1.44 -7.22 -7.63
N ILE A 35 -0.69 -6.65 -6.69
CA ILE A 35 0.76 -6.45 -6.83
C ILE A 35 1.50 -7.78 -6.81
N HIS A 36 1.15 -8.69 -5.91
CA HIS A 36 1.77 -10.00 -5.86
C HIS A 36 1.54 -10.79 -7.16
N ALA A 37 0.31 -10.79 -7.67
CA ALA A 37 -0.01 -11.44 -8.94
C ALA A 37 0.75 -10.82 -10.12
N HIS A 38 0.91 -9.50 -10.14
CA HIS A 38 1.65 -8.80 -11.19
C HIS A 38 3.13 -9.21 -11.23
N TYR A 39 3.82 -9.17 -10.08
CA TYR A 39 5.27 -9.41 -10.02
C TYR A 39 5.65 -10.89 -10.00
N PHE A 40 4.88 -11.73 -9.31
CA PHE A 40 5.26 -13.11 -9.04
C PHE A 40 4.41 -14.14 -9.79
N LYS A 41 3.40 -13.71 -10.55
CA LYS A 41 2.52 -14.57 -11.38
C LYS A 41 1.93 -15.77 -10.63
N THR A 42 1.80 -15.65 -9.31
CA THR A 42 1.36 -16.71 -8.40
C THR A 42 0.29 -16.16 -7.46
N LYS A 43 -0.56 -17.05 -6.96
CA LYS A 43 -1.55 -16.67 -5.96
C LYS A 43 -0.87 -16.43 -4.62
N PRO A 44 -1.26 -15.37 -3.90
CA PRO A 44 -0.75 -15.14 -2.56
C PRO A 44 -1.20 -16.26 -1.62
N ASN A 45 -0.30 -16.70 -0.74
CA ASN A 45 -0.59 -17.69 0.30
C ASN A 45 -0.34 -17.11 1.69
N GLY A 46 -1.07 -16.06 2.04
CA GLY A 46 -0.93 -15.35 3.32
C GLY A 46 0.23 -14.35 3.36
N HIS A 47 0.09 -13.30 4.18
CA HIS A 47 0.97 -12.13 4.18
C HIS A 47 2.44 -12.47 4.49
N ALA A 48 2.68 -13.45 5.37
CA ALA A 48 4.04 -13.88 5.72
C ALA A 48 4.78 -14.52 4.54
N ASN A 49 4.09 -15.35 3.74
CA ASN A 49 4.69 -15.99 2.56
C ASN A 49 4.94 -14.98 1.45
N ILE A 50 4.00 -14.06 1.21
CA ILE A 50 4.18 -12.93 0.27
C ILE A 50 5.46 -12.16 0.65
N ARG A 51 5.62 -11.87 1.94
CA ARG A 51 6.78 -11.15 2.47
C ARG A 51 8.09 -11.92 2.21
N ALA A 52 8.10 -13.22 2.46
CA ALA A 52 9.24 -14.08 2.18
C ALA A 52 9.57 -14.10 0.68
N THR A 53 8.57 -14.23 -0.19
CA THR A 53 8.74 -14.17 -1.65
C THR A 53 9.36 -12.86 -2.08
N ILE A 54 8.88 -11.72 -1.57
CA ILE A 54 9.46 -10.40 -1.88
C ILE A 54 10.93 -10.36 -1.47
N ASN A 55 11.26 -10.73 -0.23
CA ASN A 55 12.64 -10.67 0.26
C ASN A 55 13.60 -11.55 -0.56
N SER A 56 13.16 -12.74 -0.98
CA SER A 56 13.99 -13.67 -1.75
C SER A 56 14.21 -13.25 -3.21
N ASN A 57 13.31 -12.44 -3.78
CA ASN A 57 13.34 -12.06 -5.19
C ASN A 57 13.62 -10.56 -5.41
N LEU A 58 13.70 -9.75 -4.36
CA LEU A 58 13.81 -8.29 -4.51
C LEU A 58 15.00 -7.88 -5.38
N GLU A 59 16.13 -8.58 -5.23
CA GLU A 59 17.35 -8.27 -5.97
C GLU A 59 17.35 -8.81 -7.41
N SER A 60 16.42 -9.69 -7.78
CA SER A 60 16.29 -10.18 -9.16
C SER A 60 15.54 -9.22 -10.08
N PHE A 61 14.87 -8.20 -9.55
CA PHE A 61 14.25 -7.15 -10.36
C PHE A 61 15.33 -6.16 -10.83
N ASN A 62 15.30 -5.77 -12.10
CA ASN A 62 16.28 -4.82 -12.65
C ASN A 62 15.86 -3.37 -12.44
N GLU A 63 14.56 -3.10 -12.54
CA GLU A 63 14.04 -1.74 -12.48
C GLU A 63 14.00 -1.22 -11.03
N LYS A 64 14.55 -0.02 -10.82
CA LYS A 64 14.55 0.64 -9.51
C LYS A 64 13.12 0.91 -9.01
N GLU A 65 12.22 1.24 -9.93
CA GLU A 65 10.81 1.52 -9.63
C GLU A 65 10.11 0.27 -9.07
N ASP A 66 10.32 -0.89 -9.69
CA ASP A 66 9.80 -2.18 -9.21
C ASP A 66 10.29 -2.49 -7.79
N LYS A 67 11.61 -2.34 -7.57
CA LYS A 67 12.19 -2.54 -6.23
C LYS A 67 11.57 -1.59 -5.20
N ASN A 68 11.29 -0.35 -5.57
CA ASN A 68 10.68 0.63 -4.67
C ASN A 68 9.24 0.23 -4.31
N VAL A 69 8.43 -0.17 -5.28
CA VAL A 69 7.07 -0.66 -5.03
C VAL A 69 7.09 -1.88 -4.11
N LEU A 70 7.94 -2.87 -4.41
CA LEU A 70 8.06 -4.09 -3.61
C LEU A 70 8.60 -3.83 -2.19
N ARG A 71 9.55 -2.91 -2.00
CA ARG A 71 10.02 -2.49 -0.68
C ARG A 71 8.91 -1.84 0.14
N SER A 72 8.15 -0.93 -0.46
CA SER A 72 7.03 -0.30 0.23
C SER A 72 5.90 -1.29 0.55
N LEU A 73 5.64 -2.26 -0.35
CA LEU A 73 4.70 -3.35 -0.07
C LEU A 73 5.17 -4.22 1.11
N ASN A 74 6.46 -4.53 1.17
CA ASN A 74 7.06 -5.26 2.29
C ASN A 74 6.89 -4.52 3.64
N ALA A 75 6.97 -3.18 3.63
CA ALA A 75 6.69 -2.37 4.81
C ALA A 75 5.23 -2.50 5.27
N ILE A 76 4.26 -2.44 4.34
CA ILE A 76 2.84 -2.72 4.64
C ILE A 76 2.67 -4.11 5.27
N LEU A 77 3.26 -5.15 4.66
CA LEU A 77 3.13 -6.53 5.14
C LEU A 77 3.74 -6.74 6.54
N ARG A 78 4.77 -5.95 6.91
CA ARG A 78 5.41 -6.02 8.24
C ARG A 78 4.46 -5.57 9.35
N VAL A 79 3.67 -4.54 9.11
CA VAL A 79 2.74 -3.96 10.11
C VAL A 79 1.31 -4.47 9.97
N TYR A 80 1.00 -5.17 8.87
CA TYR A 80 -0.36 -5.64 8.57
C TYR A 80 -1.02 -6.38 9.74
N GLY A 81 -0.27 -7.26 10.40
CA GLY A 81 -0.76 -8.06 11.52
C GLY A 81 -1.20 -7.22 12.71
N SER A 82 -0.40 -6.24 13.13
CA SER A 82 -0.74 -5.36 14.26
C SER A 82 -1.93 -4.46 13.91
N VAL A 83 -1.87 -3.80 12.74
CA VAL A 83 -2.86 -2.83 12.26
C VAL A 83 -4.26 -3.43 12.10
N PHE A 84 -4.35 -4.67 11.62
CA PHE A 84 -5.64 -5.32 11.31
C PHE A 84 -5.98 -6.52 12.20
N SER A 85 -5.31 -6.66 13.35
CA SER A 85 -5.70 -7.65 14.36
C SER A 85 -6.96 -7.24 15.12
N LYS A 86 -7.61 -8.21 15.79
CA LYS A 86 -8.84 -8.01 16.56
C LYS A 86 -8.58 -7.60 18.02
N SER A 87 -7.32 -7.31 18.39
CA SER A 87 -6.83 -7.30 19.78
C SER A 87 -6.84 -5.91 20.44
N TYR A 88 -8.00 -5.28 20.54
CA TYR A 88 -8.43 -4.03 21.26
C TYR A 88 -7.50 -3.05 22.02
N SER A 89 -6.19 -3.22 22.21
CA SER A 89 -5.44 -2.42 23.21
C SER A 89 -4.94 -1.05 22.72
N ASP A 90 -4.46 -0.89 21.47
CA ASP A 90 -3.83 0.38 21.02
C ASP A 90 -3.94 0.62 19.49
N HIS A 91 -4.89 -0.03 18.82
CA HIS A 91 -4.91 -0.11 17.36
C HIS A 91 -5.18 1.19 16.61
N ASP A 92 -5.71 2.22 17.26
CA ASP A 92 -6.01 3.49 16.58
C ASP A 92 -4.73 4.26 16.26
N THR A 93 -3.73 4.21 17.15
CA THR A 93 -2.39 4.76 16.90
C THR A 93 -1.70 3.98 15.78
N ASP A 94 -1.65 2.65 15.87
CA ASP A 94 -1.06 1.78 14.84
C ASP A 94 -1.70 2.02 13.46
N TYR A 95 -3.02 2.22 13.43
CA TYR A 95 -3.76 2.46 12.20
C TYR A 95 -3.46 3.84 11.61
N GLU A 96 -3.41 4.89 12.43
CA GLU A 96 -3.06 6.23 11.94
C GLU A 96 -1.60 6.30 11.47
N GLU A 97 -0.67 5.65 12.18
CA GLU A 97 0.73 5.53 11.76
C GLU A 97 0.84 4.79 10.42
N PHE A 98 0.13 3.66 10.28
CA PHE A 98 0.04 2.91 9.03
C PHE A 98 -0.40 3.78 7.85
N LEU A 99 -1.44 4.60 8.03
CA LEU A 99 -1.94 5.49 6.99
C LEU A 99 -0.91 6.57 6.64
N LYS A 100 -0.26 7.15 7.65
CA LYS A 100 0.66 8.29 7.50
C LYS A 100 1.99 7.87 6.88
N ASN A 101 2.47 6.66 7.19
CA ASN A 101 3.80 6.21 6.84
C ASN A 101 3.75 5.15 5.73
N GLU A 102 3.29 3.94 6.02
CA GLU A 102 3.36 2.79 5.11
C GLU A 102 2.46 2.95 3.89
N LEU A 103 1.18 3.30 4.09
CA LEU A 103 0.24 3.46 2.98
C LEU A 103 0.61 4.66 2.11
N LYS A 104 1.05 5.78 2.71
CA LYS A 104 1.57 6.97 1.99
C LYS A 104 2.79 6.58 1.15
N ALA A 105 3.80 5.96 1.75
CA ALA A 105 5.03 5.58 1.06
C ALA A 105 4.78 4.60 -0.10
N PHE A 106 3.91 3.62 0.11
CA PHE A 106 3.50 2.70 -0.95
C PHE A 106 2.77 3.40 -2.09
N SER A 107 1.82 4.28 -1.76
CA SER A 107 1.06 5.03 -2.76
C SER A 107 1.96 6.01 -3.54
N LYS A 108 2.98 6.58 -2.90
CA LYS A 108 4.03 7.36 -3.58
C LYS A 108 4.83 6.50 -4.54
N ALA A 109 5.36 5.36 -4.09
CA ALA A 109 6.12 4.43 -4.94
C ALA A 109 5.30 3.96 -6.16
N LEU A 110 4.01 3.66 -5.97
CA LEU A 110 3.12 3.31 -7.08
C LEU A 110 2.94 4.47 -8.05
N THR A 111 2.66 5.67 -7.56
CA THR A 111 2.41 6.80 -8.47
C THR A 111 3.68 7.31 -9.14
N GLU A 112 4.86 7.08 -8.60
CA GLU A 112 6.13 7.39 -9.26
C GLU A 112 6.51 6.36 -10.32
N HIS A 113 5.95 5.16 -10.28
CA HIS A 113 6.23 4.13 -11.27
C HIS A 113 5.68 4.51 -12.66
N THR A 114 6.52 4.38 -13.67
CA THR A 114 6.24 4.63 -15.09
C THR A 114 4.96 3.97 -15.61
N LEU A 115 4.60 2.78 -15.12
CA LEU A 115 3.33 2.10 -15.46
C LEU A 115 2.09 2.96 -15.16
N PHE A 116 2.18 3.85 -14.17
CA PHE A 116 1.08 4.70 -13.73
C PHE A 116 1.31 6.18 -14.03
N LYS A 117 2.26 6.50 -14.92
CA LYS A 117 2.59 7.88 -15.30
C LYS A 117 1.35 8.62 -15.79
N ASP A 118 0.56 7.99 -16.64
CA ASP A 118 -0.61 8.57 -17.29
C ASP A 118 -1.95 8.30 -16.60
N ASP A 119 -1.95 7.49 -15.54
CA ASP A 119 -3.17 7.22 -14.76
C ASP A 119 -3.67 8.51 -14.08
N VAL A 120 -4.95 8.83 -14.30
CA VAL A 120 -5.58 10.06 -13.79
C VAL A 120 -5.62 10.08 -12.26
N ASN A 121 -5.81 8.94 -11.61
CA ASN A 121 -5.83 8.85 -10.16
C ASN A 121 -4.42 8.91 -9.59
N ALA A 122 -3.41 8.36 -10.28
CA ALA A 122 -2.02 8.56 -9.90
C ALA A 122 -1.61 10.04 -9.95
N LYS A 123 -1.99 10.78 -11.00
CA LYS A 123 -1.79 12.24 -11.11
C LYS A 123 -2.39 12.97 -9.91
N LYS A 124 -3.66 12.70 -9.61
CA LYS A 124 -4.37 13.31 -8.46
C LYS A 124 -3.72 12.99 -7.13
N ILE A 125 -3.28 11.75 -6.90
CA ILE A 125 -2.58 11.37 -5.66
C ILE A 125 -1.26 12.14 -5.52
N ARG A 126 -0.48 12.30 -6.60
CA ARG A 126 0.77 13.07 -6.57
C ARG A 126 0.55 14.53 -6.18
N GLU A 127 -0.55 15.14 -6.63
CA GLU A 127 -0.93 16.51 -6.27
C GLU A 127 -1.26 16.68 -4.77
N LEU A 128 -1.61 15.59 -4.06
CA LEU A 128 -1.90 15.64 -2.62
C LEU A 128 -0.63 15.74 -1.76
N TRP A 129 0.55 15.49 -2.31
CA TRP A 129 1.82 15.56 -1.59
C TRP A 129 2.72 16.58 -2.29
N PRO A 130 2.68 17.86 -1.89
CA PRO A 130 3.64 18.83 -2.40
C PRO A 130 5.05 18.32 -2.09
N HIS A 131 5.94 18.47 -3.06
CA HIS A 131 7.33 18.02 -3.00
C HIS A 131 7.98 18.36 -1.65
N GLU A 132 8.14 17.34 -0.80
CA GLU A 132 9.05 17.36 0.35
C GLU A 132 10.50 17.29 -0.16
#